data_AF-A0A2M6Z7I0-F1
#
_entry.id   AF-A0A2M6Z7I0-F1
#
_cell.length_a   1.000
_cell.length_b   1.000
_cell.length_c   1.000
_cell.angle_alpha   90.00
_cell.angle_beta   90.00
_cell.angle_gamma   90.00
#
_symmetry.space_group_name_H-M   'P 1'
#
loop_
_entity.id
_entity.type
_entity.pdbx_description
1 polymer ?
#
loop_
_entity_poly.entity_id
_entity_poly.type
_entity_poly.pdbx_seq_one_letter_code
_entity_poly.pdbx_strand_id
1 'polypeptide(L)'
;MSVDLEKLLRPVDTPLPPYPPKVITLADGSKMVVRQIGRDDIPDLLPHVEALIHHERDYYDIVSVRVYAELLAYYRYRVVDEYVLIGQINGELSAIVNGRIYSPEIGMSYHTLGLKRGLRIGAHCFAAKMEYHIDVLKQEEVLIVAESPIGFRRWMIEYNLEKKFEIPHELGGSPSYSLTREIFNRARGSLIVGSRPVPQDLLDEAMEKILPPSDPPKAPPDFLAATRAKYDSTGTSIIADPKRKKVSHA
;
A
#
# COMPACT_ATOMS: atom_id res chain seq x y z
N MET A 1 17.95 33.21 22.45
CA MET A 1 17.97 31.94 21.71
C MET A 1 16.93 32.05 20.62
N SER A 2 17.30 31.97 19.34
CA SER A 2 16.33 31.91 18.25
C SER A 2 15.54 30.61 18.39
N VAL A 3 14.23 30.72 18.55
CA VAL A 3 13.35 29.56 18.54
C VAL A 3 13.43 28.95 17.15
N ASP A 4 13.79 27.67 17.08
CA ASP A 4 13.73 26.90 15.84
C ASP A 4 12.27 26.62 15.52
N LEU A 5 11.66 27.51 14.73
CA LEU A 5 10.25 27.44 14.35
C LEU A 5 9.92 26.13 13.65
N GLU A 6 10.88 25.51 12.95
CA GLU A 6 10.65 24.23 12.28
C GLU A 6 10.36 23.13 13.31
N LYS A 7 11.16 23.06 14.38
CA LYS A 7 10.95 22.08 15.46
C LYS A 7 9.64 22.25 16.20
N LEU A 8 9.14 23.48 16.33
CA LEU A 8 7.83 23.73 16.94
C LEU A 8 6.66 23.19 16.13
N LEU A 9 6.83 23.05 14.81
CA LEU A 9 5.81 22.51 13.91
C LEU A 9 5.85 20.97 13.84
N ARG A 10 6.81 20.32 14.50
CA ARG A 10 6.89 18.86 14.50
C ARG A 10 5.93 18.26 15.53
N PRO A 11 5.20 17.21 15.14
CA PRO A 11 4.43 16.43 16.09
C PRO A 11 5.33 15.76 17.13
N VAL A 12 4.74 15.45 18.28
CA VAL A 12 5.37 14.56 19.26
C VAL A 12 5.07 13.14 18.83
N ASP A 13 6.11 12.43 18.36
CA ASP A 13 6.00 11.03 18.00
C ASP A 13 6.22 10.12 19.23
N THR A 14 5.43 9.07 19.28
CA THR A 14 5.58 7.94 20.19
C THR A 14 6.68 7.00 19.64
N PRO A 15 7.62 6.52 20.47
CA PRO A 15 8.55 5.48 20.04
C PRO A 15 7.82 4.20 19.64
N LEU A 16 7.95 3.80 18.37
CA LEU A 16 7.25 2.63 17.83
C LEU A 16 8.20 1.43 17.74
N PRO A 17 7.77 0.22 18.17
CA PRO A 17 8.55 -0.98 17.92
C PRO A 17 8.65 -1.21 16.41
N PRO A 18 9.83 -1.51 15.85
CA PRO A 18 9.97 -1.70 14.41
C PRO A 18 9.19 -2.91 13.93
N TYR A 19 8.64 -2.83 12.72
CA TYR A 19 8.03 -3.97 12.05
C TYR A 19 9.12 -5.01 11.74
N PRO A 20 9.00 -6.26 12.22
CA PRO A 20 9.94 -7.31 11.89
C PRO A 20 9.79 -7.70 10.42
N PRO A 21 10.87 -7.63 9.60
CA PRO A 21 10.80 -7.97 8.19
C PRO A 21 10.19 -9.35 7.94
N LYS A 22 9.51 -9.51 6.82
CA LYS A 22 8.80 -10.74 6.43
C LYS A 22 9.08 -11.06 4.97
N VAL A 23 9.20 -12.36 4.64
CA VAL A 23 9.28 -12.79 3.25
C VAL A 23 7.99 -13.50 2.85
N ILE A 24 7.46 -13.15 1.69
CA ILE A 24 6.25 -13.73 1.12
C ILE A 24 6.62 -14.40 -0.20
N THR A 25 6.24 -15.66 -0.37
CA THR A 25 6.39 -16.34 -1.66
C THR A 25 5.16 -16.04 -2.50
N LEU A 26 5.37 -15.40 -3.64
CA LEU A 26 4.29 -15.04 -4.56
C LEU A 26 3.89 -16.24 -5.43
N ALA A 27 2.76 -16.12 -6.13
CA ALA A 27 2.19 -17.21 -6.93
C ALA A 27 3.10 -17.69 -8.07
N ASP A 28 4.02 -16.84 -8.54
CA ASP A 28 5.02 -17.17 -9.55
C ASP A 28 6.33 -17.74 -8.97
N GLY A 29 6.39 -17.93 -7.64
CA GLY A 29 7.56 -18.42 -6.93
C GLY A 29 8.55 -17.34 -6.50
N SER A 30 8.39 -16.09 -6.95
CA SER A 30 9.26 -14.99 -6.54
C SER A 30 9.11 -14.68 -5.04
N LYS A 31 10.17 -14.13 -4.44
CA LYS A 31 10.21 -13.78 -3.02
C LYS A 31 10.07 -12.27 -2.88
N MET A 32 9.03 -11.85 -2.16
CA MET A 32 8.82 -10.46 -1.79
C MET A 32 9.21 -10.25 -0.34
N VAL A 33 10.20 -9.39 -0.09
CA VAL A 33 10.58 -8.94 1.25
C VAL A 33 9.74 -7.72 1.60
N VAL A 34 9.04 -7.77 2.72
CA VAL A 34 8.34 -6.62 3.31
C VAL A 34 9.12 -6.12 4.51
N ARG A 35 9.49 -4.84 4.50
CA ARG A 35 10.25 -4.20 5.58
C ARG A 35 9.77 -2.78 5.85
N GLN A 36 10.06 -2.28 7.05
CA GLN A 36 9.86 -0.86 7.39
C GLN A 36 11.00 0.00 6.85
N ILE A 37 10.66 1.22 6.46
CA ILE A 37 11.64 2.24 6.05
C ILE A 37 11.59 3.46 6.96
N GLY A 38 12.70 4.20 6.97
CA GLY A 38 12.84 5.47 7.67
C GLY A 38 12.39 6.66 6.85
N ARG A 39 12.44 7.84 7.46
CA ARG A 39 12.16 9.12 6.77
C ARG A 39 13.20 9.42 5.69
N ASP A 40 14.46 9.05 5.92
CA ASP A 40 15.56 9.32 4.99
C ASP A 40 15.45 8.53 3.69
N ASP A 41 14.68 7.43 3.67
CA ASP A 41 14.41 6.63 2.47
C ASP A 41 13.32 7.27 1.58
N ILE A 42 12.50 8.19 2.10
CA ILE A 42 11.34 8.73 1.40
C ILE A 42 11.67 9.41 0.07
N PRO A 43 12.76 10.20 -0.06
CA PRO A 43 13.15 10.78 -1.35
C PRO A 43 13.31 9.74 -2.47
N ASP A 44 13.67 8.50 -2.17
CA ASP A 44 13.81 7.43 -3.16
C ASP A 44 12.45 6.86 -3.61
N LEU A 45 11.39 7.03 -2.83
CA LEU A 45 10.04 6.58 -3.18
C LEU A 45 9.27 7.61 -4.02
N LEU A 46 9.43 8.90 -3.71
CA LEU A 46 8.59 9.97 -4.26
C LEU A 46 8.53 9.99 -5.80
N PRO A 47 9.65 9.86 -6.56
CA PRO A 47 9.60 9.85 -8.02
C PRO A 47 8.76 8.70 -8.60
N HIS A 48 8.72 7.55 -7.92
CA HIS A 48 7.96 6.38 -8.36
C HIS A 48 6.46 6.53 -8.10
N VAL A 49 6.08 7.26 -7.05
CA VAL A 49 4.69 7.62 -6.77
C VAL A 49 4.23 8.74 -7.69
N GLU A 50 5.07 9.76 -7.92
CA GLU A 50 4.79 10.90 -8.81
C GLU A 50 4.44 10.44 -10.23
N ALA A 51 5.14 9.44 -10.75
CA ALA A 51 4.87 8.87 -12.07
C ALA A 51 3.43 8.34 -12.25
N LEU A 52 2.69 8.10 -11.15
CA LEU A 52 1.34 7.53 -11.16
C LEU A 52 0.21 8.55 -10.94
N ILE A 53 0.52 9.81 -10.60
CA ILE A 53 -0.51 10.83 -10.28
C ILE A 53 -1.40 11.20 -11.47
N HIS A 54 -1.04 10.77 -12.68
CA HIS A 54 -1.79 10.97 -13.91
C HIS A 54 -2.41 9.67 -14.46
N HIS A 55 -2.41 8.58 -13.68
CA HIS A 55 -2.94 7.28 -14.08
C HIS A 55 -4.35 7.02 -13.50
N GLU A 56 -5.42 7.43 -14.20
CA GLU A 56 -6.80 7.30 -13.67
C GLU A 56 -7.26 5.84 -13.43
N ARG A 57 -6.69 4.88 -14.17
CA ARG A 57 -7.13 3.49 -14.10
C ARG A 57 -6.97 2.99 -12.66
N ASP A 58 -7.97 2.27 -12.15
CA ASP A 58 -7.97 1.74 -10.79
C ASP A 58 -7.74 2.81 -9.69
N TYR A 59 -8.00 4.10 -10.00
CA TYR A 59 -7.83 5.26 -9.10
C TYR A 59 -6.37 5.52 -8.70
N TYR A 60 -5.40 5.09 -9.51
CA TYR A 60 -3.98 5.33 -9.23
C TYR A 60 -3.65 6.81 -9.15
N ASP A 61 -4.28 7.67 -9.94
CA ASP A 61 -4.12 9.12 -9.90
C ASP A 61 -4.33 9.69 -8.50
N ILE A 62 -5.55 9.62 -7.97
CA ILE A 62 -5.91 10.19 -6.67
C ILE A 62 -5.21 9.49 -5.52
N VAL A 63 -5.11 8.16 -5.57
CA VAL A 63 -4.41 7.38 -4.53
C VAL A 63 -2.93 7.75 -4.50
N SER A 64 -2.28 7.92 -5.66
CA SER A 64 -0.86 8.28 -5.70
C SER A 64 -0.63 9.72 -5.25
N VAL A 65 -1.52 10.66 -5.57
CA VAL A 65 -1.42 12.04 -5.05
C VAL A 65 -1.47 12.05 -3.52
N ARG A 66 -2.35 11.26 -2.91
CA ARG A 66 -2.44 11.15 -1.45
C ARG A 66 -1.24 10.47 -0.83
N VAL A 67 -0.82 9.32 -1.38
CA VAL A 67 0.40 8.64 -0.93
C VAL A 67 1.60 9.58 -1.02
N TYR A 68 1.73 10.34 -2.10
CA TYR A 68 2.81 11.31 -2.26
C TYR A 68 2.76 12.37 -1.14
N ALA A 69 1.58 12.92 -0.86
CA ALA A 69 1.39 13.89 0.21
C ALA A 69 1.69 13.31 1.61
N GLU A 70 1.27 12.07 1.87
CA GLU A 70 1.52 11.34 3.11
C GLU A 70 3.02 11.09 3.32
N LEU A 71 3.70 10.52 2.33
CA LEU A 71 5.14 10.30 2.37
C LEU A 71 5.90 11.63 2.56
N LEU A 72 5.49 12.68 1.84
CA LEU A 72 6.10 14.00 2.01
C LEU A 72 5.85 14.57 3.41
N ALA A 73 4.65 14.40 3.97
CA ALA A 73 4.35 14.80 5.35
C ALA A 73 5.20 14.02 6.36
N TYR A 74 5.37 12.71 6.16
CA TYR A 74 6.24 11.86 6.97
C TYR A 74 7.70 12.32 6.93
N TYR A 75 8.25 12.54 5.73
CA TYR A 75 9.60 13.09 5.52
C TYR A 75 9.79 14.47 6.18
N ARG A 76 8.76 15.31 6.15
CA ARG A 76 8.79 16.67 6.69
C ARG A 76 8.37 16.78 8.16
N TYR A 77 8.14 15.66 8.86
CA TYR A 77 7.64 15.66 10.24
C TYR A 77 6.35 16.48 10.39
N ARG A 78 5.35 16.22 9.54
CA ARG A 78 4.03 16.90 9.55
C ARG A 78 2.87 15.94 9.81
N VAL A 79 3.18 14.75 10.29
CA VAL A 79 2.25 13.69 10.63
C VAL A 79 2.76 12.98 11.89
N VAL A 80 1.85 12.75 12.84
CA VAL A 80 2.12 12.02 14.10
C VAL A 80 2.17 10.52 13.79
N ASP A 81 3.12 9.80 14.37
CA ASP A 81 3.10 8.33 14.51
C ASP A 81 2.84 7.53 13.22
N GLU A 82 3.21 8.08 12.06
CA GLU A 82 3.14 7.35 10.79
C GLU A 82 4.32 6.39 10.67
N TYR A 83 4.05 5.24 10.07
CA TYR A 83 5.07 4.30 9.62
C TYR A 83 4.85 3.96 8.15
N VAL A 84 5.93 3.58 7.48
CA VAL A 84 5.90 3.17 6.07
C VAL A 84 6.57 1.80 5.94
N LEU A 85 5.87 0.87 5.32
CA LEU A 85 6.41 -0.41 4.89
C LEU A 85 6.48 -0.45 3.37
N ILE A 86 7.51 -1.10 2.84
CA ILE A 86 7.65 -1.38 1.42
C ILE A 86 7.71 -2.88 1.17
N GLY A 87 7.20 -3.30 0.02
CA GLY A 87 7.46 -4.61 -0.55
C GLY A 87 8.53 -4.52 -1.63
N GLN A 88 9.55 -5.37 -1.58
CA GLN A 88 10.61 -5.46 -2.58
C GLN A 88 10.72 -6.87 -3.16
N ILE A 89 10.92 -6.97 -4.47
CA ILE A 89 11.20 -8.23 -5.18
C ILE A 89 12.53 -8.05 -5.90
N ASN A 90 13.56 -8.82 -5.55
CA ASN A 90 14.93 -8.65 -6.08
C ASN A 90 15.42 -7.18 -5.95
N GLY A 91 15.23 -6.59 -4.77
CA GLY A 91 15.53 -5.17 -4.51
C GLY A 91 14.55 -4.14 -5.11
N GLU A 92 13.74 -4.50 -6.12
CA GLU A 92 12.80 -3.58 -6.79
C GLU A 92 11.58 -3.25 -5.96
N LEU A 93 11.28 -1.96 -5.83
CA LEU A 93 10.10 -1.45 -5.16
C LEU A 93 8.83 -1.96 -5.84
N SER A 94 8.06 -2.77 -5.13
CA SER A 94 6.87 -3.45 -5.66
C SER A 94 5.57 -2.96 -5.04
N ALA A 95 5.61 -2.42 -3.81
CA ALA A 95 4.49 -1.75 -3.17
C ALA A 95 4.94 -0.84 -2.03
N ILE A 96 4.10 0.15 -1.72
CA ILE A 96 4.20 1.02 -0.56
C ILE A 96 2.90 0.89 0.24
N VAL A 97 3.01 0.68 1.54
CA VAL A 97 1.87 0.70 2.46
C VAL A 97 2.23 1.50 3.71
N ASN A 98 1.30 2.30 4.18
CA ASN A 98 1.49 3.15 5.34
C ASN A 98 0.24 3.16 6.22
N GLY A 99 0.43 3.60 7.45
CA GLY A 99 -0.62 3.82 8.43
C GLY A 99 -0.04 4.58 9.62
N ARG A 100 -0.90 4.95 10.55
CA ARG A 100 -0.47 5.59 11.79
C ARG A 100 -1.19 5.04 13.00
N ILE A 101 -0.60 5.28 14.16
CA ILE A 101 -1.26 5.02 15.44
C ILE A 101 -2.19 6.18 15.73
N TYR A 102 -3.49 5.87 15.89
CA TYR A 102 -4.48 6.85 16.30
C TYR A 102 -4.57 6.91 17.83
N SER A 103 -4.60 5.74 18.47
CA SER A 103 -4.52 5.57 19.92
C SER A 103 -3.80 4.25 20.24
N PRO A 104 -3.46 3.97 21.52
CA PRO A 104 -2.90 2.68 21.92
C PRO A 104 -3.76 1.47 21.52
N GLU A 105 -5.06 1.65 21.37
CA GLU A 105 -6.03 0.59 21.04
C GLU A 105 -6.44 0.60 19.57
N ILE A 106 -6.33 1.74 18.87
CA ILE A 106 -6.89 1.95 17.52
C ILE A 106 -5.79 2.36 16.55
N GLY A 107 -5.63 1.58 15.49
CA GLY A 107 -4.82 1.91 14.32
C GLY A 107 -5.63 2.67 13.26
N MET A 108 -4.95 3.51 12.48
CA MET A 108 -5.51 4.14 11.29
C MET A 108 -4.77 3.62 10.06
N SER A 109 -5.48 2.94 9.16
CA SER A 109 -4.91 2.46 7.91
C SER A 109 -4.84 3.59 6.90
N TYR A 110 -3.63 3.91 6.41
CA TYR A 110 -3.49 4.74 5.22
C TYR A 110 -3.54 3.90 3.95
N HIS A 111 -2.76 4.27 2.95
CA HIS A 111 -2.87 3.72 1.62
C HIS A 111 -2.11 2.40 1.46
N THR A 112 -2.49 1.74 0.37
CA THR A 112 -1.78 0.60 -0.20
C THR A 112 -1.63 0.88 -1.68
N LEU A 113 -0.41 1.12 -2.11
CA LEU A 113 -0.07 1.41 -3.50
C LEU A 113 0.79 0.26 -4.05
N GLY A 114 0.25 -0.47 -5.03
CA GLY A 114 1.01 -1.49 -5.75
C GLY A 114 1.77 -0.86 -6.93
N LEU A 115 3.08 -1.06 -7.00
CA LEU A 115 3.90 -0.58 -8.12
C LEU A 115 4.17 -1.67 -9.14
N LYS A 116 3.81 -2.92 -8.85
CA LYS A 116 3.85 -4.04 -9.78
C LYS A 116 2.47 -4.67 -9.91
N ARG A 117 1.99 -4.85 -11.14
CA ARG A 117 0.68 -5.44 -11.42
C ARG A 117 0.71 -6.96 -11.32
N GLY A 118 -0.41 -7.53 -10.89
CA GLY A 118 -0.56 -8.98 -10.71
C GLY A 118 -0.11 -9.47 -9.34
N LEU A 119 -0.12 -10.80 -9.14
CA LEU A 119 0.43 -11.50 -7.97
C LEU A 119 -0.10 -11.09 -6.59
N ARG A 120 -1.16 -10.27 -6.53
CA ARG A 120 -1.78 -9.77 -5.30
C ARG A 120 -0.81 -9.03 -4.36
N ILE A 121 0.24 -8.41 -4.90
CA ILE A 121 1.29 -7.71 -4.14
C ILE A 121 0.71 -6.72 -3.13
N GLY A 122 -0.19 -5.82 -3.59
CA GLY A 122 -0.85 -4.87 -2.70
C GLY A 122 -1.64 -5.54 -1.57
N ALA A 123 -2.28 -6.68 -1.83
CA ALA A 123 -3.03 -7.39 -0.79
C ALA A 123 -2.12 -8.05 0.25
N HIS A 124 -0.96 -8.56 -0.18
CA HIS A 124 0.06 -9.10 0.72
C HIS A 124 0.67 -8.01 1.60
N CYS A 125 1.00 -6.85 1.04
CA CYS A 125 1.53 -5.73 1.82
C CYS A 125 0.45 -5.11 2.73
N PHE A 126 -0.82 -5.06 2.32
CA PHE A 126 -1.92 -4.68 3.20
C PHE A 126 -2.04 -5.64 4.39
N ALA A 127 -1.95 -6.95 4.18
CA ALA A 127 -1.97 -7.92 5.28
C ALA A 127 -0.79 -7.73 6.25
N ALA A 128 0.42 -7.44 5.73
CA ALA A 128 1.58 -7.09 6.55
C ALA A 128 1.36 -5.81 7.38
N LYS A 129 0.71 -4.80 6.80
CA LYS A 129 0.30 -3.58 7.50
C LYS A 129 -0.66 -3.89 8.67
N MET A 130 -1.67 -4.72 8.43
CA MET A 130 -2.62 -5.12 9.47
C MET A 130 -1.95 -5.94 10.57
N GLU A 131 -1.02 -6.83 10.19
CA GLU A 131 -0.21 -7.60 11.13
C GLU A 131 0.64 -6.69 12.02
N TYR A 132 1.19 -5.60 11.48
CA TYR A 132 1.92 -4.63 12.30
C TYR A 132 1.03 -3.99 13.36
N HIS A 133 -0.15 -3.48 12.98
CA HIS A 133 -1.11 -2.93 13.94
C HIS A 133 -1.53 -3.93 15.03
N ILE A 134 -1.97 -5.12 14.63
CA ILE A 134 -2.61 -6.07 15.56
C ILE A 134 -1.59 -6.87 16.37
N ASP A 135 -0.53 -7.39 15.75
CA ASP A 135 0.40 -8.31 16.40
C ASP A 135 1.63 -7.61 16.98
N VAL A 136 2.10 -6.52 16.39
CA VAL A 136 3.33 -5.83 16.85
C VAL A 136 2.99 -4.64 17.74
N LEU A 137 2.10 -3.76 17.28
CA LEU A 137 1.64 -2.59 18.02
C LEU A 137 0.56 -2.92 19.07
N LYS A 138 0.00 -4.13 19.03
CA LYS A 138 -0.99 -4.66 19.99
C LYS A 138 -2.31 -3.86 20.02
N GLN A 139 -2.66 -3.21 18.92
CA GLN A 139 -3.96 -2.54 18.78
C GLN A 139 -5.08 -3.58 18.65
N GLU A 140 -6.28 -3.22 19.12
CA GLU A 140 -7.47 -4.08 19.11
C GLU A 140 -8.27 -3.93 17.82
N GLU A 141 -8.22 -2.74 17.20
CA GLU A 141 -8.86 -2.50 15.92
C GLU A 141 -8.07 -1.56 15.01
N VAL A 142 -8.34 -1.66 13.70
CA VAL A 142 -7.80 -0.76 12.68
C VAL A 142 -8.93 -0.19 11.85
N LEU A 143 -9.04 1.14 11.82
CA LEU A 143 -9.99 1.84 10.96
C LEU A 143 -9.46 1.85 9.52
N ILE A 144 -10.34 1.54 8.57
CA ILE A 144 -10.01 1.34 7.15
C ILE A 144 -11.08 1.97 6.28
N VAL A 145 -10.64 2.63 5.21
CA VAL A 145 -11.47 3.13 4.11
C VAL A 145 -10.90 2.70 2.77
N ALA A 146 -11.71 2.77 1.72
CA ALA A 146 -11.26 2.53 0.36
C ALA A 146 -11.74 3.63 -0.58
N GLU A 147 -10.83 4.10 -1.43
CA GLU A 147 -11.13 5.01 -2.54
C GLU A 147 -11.30 4.26 -3.86
N SER A 148 -10.62 3.11 -4.02
CA SER A 148 -10.68 2.31 -5.25
C SER A 148 -11.62 1.10 -5.10
N PRO A 149 -12.37 0.72 -6.17
CA PRO A 149 -13.21 -0.48 -6.15
C PRO A 149 -12.43 -1.77 -5.86
N ILE A 150 -11.18 -1.86 -6.33
CA ILE A 150 -10.32 -3.02 -6.05
C ILE A 150 -9.96 -3.07 -4.57
N GLY A 151 -9.61 -1.93 -3.95
CA GLY A 151 -9.38 -1.85 -2.52
C GLY A 151 -10.61 -2.26 -1.74
N PHE A 152 -11.78 -1.71 -2.08
CA PHE A 152 -13.03 -2.03 -1.40
C PHE A 152 -13.34 -3.54 -1.43
N ARG A 153 -13.18 -4.19 -2.59
CA ARG A 153 -13.35 -5.65 -2.69
C ARG A 153 -12.33 -6.43 -1.86
N ARG A 154 -11.06 -6.03 -1.87
CA ARG A 154 -9.96 -6.75 -1.19
C ARG A 154 -9.93 -6.56 0.32
N TRP A 155 -10.37 -5.42 0.82
CA TRP A 155 -10.34 -5.12 2.26
C TRP A 155 -11.71 -5.39 2.87
N MET A 156 -12.74 -4.62 2.49
CA MET A 156 -14.05 -4.65 3.14
C MET A 156 -14.78 -5.97 2.92
N ILE A 157 -14.77 -6.48 1.69
CA ILE A 157 -15.53 -7.70 1.35
C ILE A 157 -14.73 -8.95 1.71
N GLU A 158 -13.46 -9.05 1.31
CA GLU A 158 -12.66 -10.26 1.51
C GLU A 158 -12.36 -10.55 2.99
N TYR A 159 -12.14 -9.51 3.82
CA TYR A 159 -12.02 -9.67 5.27
C TYR A 159 -13.38 -9.66 6.00
N ASN A 160 -14.46 -9.27 5.32
CA ASN A 160 -15.76 -9.05 5.92
C ASN A 160 -15.68 -8.08 7.13
N LEU A 161 -15.18 -6.88 6.86
CA LEU A 161 -14.93 -5.86 7.89
C LEU A 161 -16.22 -5.35 8.54
N GLU A 162 -16.12 -4.96 9.80
CA GLU A 162 -17.22 -4.33 10.53
C GLU A 162 -17.48 -2.91 10.03
N LYS A 163 -18.74 -2.49 10.02
CA LYS A 163 -19.14 -1.14 9.63
C LYS A 163 -19.00 -0.19 10.82
N LYS A 164 -18.31 0.92 10.65
CA LYS A 164 -18.13 2.00 11.65
C LYS A 164 -18.47 3.35 11.02
N PHE A 165 -19.65 3.45 10.41
CA PHE A 165 -20.03 4.59 9.56
C PHE A 165 -20.18 5.90 10.32
N GLU A 166 -20.33 5.82 11.64
CA GLU A 166 -20.38 6.93 12.58
C GLU A 166 -19.00 7.56 12.87
N ILE A 167 -17.91 6.85 12.60
CA ILE A 167 -16.55 7.33 12.85
C ILE A 167 -15.96 7.83 11.54
N PRO A 168 -15.62 9.13 11.38
CA PRO A 168 -14.95 9.60 10.18
C PRO A 168 -13.50 9.10 10.13
N HIS A 169 -13.08 8.59 8.97
CA HIS A 169 -11.67 8.27 8.71
C HIS A 169 -10.96 9.51 8.17
N GLU A 170 -9.73 9.78 8.63
CA GLU A 170 -9.01 11.01 8.29
C GLU A 170 -8.64 11.15 6.80
N LEU A 171 -8.49 10.04 6.08
CA LEU A 171 -8.33 10.04 4.62
C LEU A 171 -9.63 10.38 3.87
N GLY A 172 -10.81 10.19 4.45
CA GLY A 172 -12.08 10.20 3.71
C GLY A 172 -12.23 8.99 2.77
N GLY A 173 -13.08 9.11 1.73
CA GLY A 173 -13.40 8.01 0.81
C GLY A 173 -14.73 7.35 1.14
N SER A 174 -14.78 6.01 1.16
CA SER A 174 -15.96 5.27 1.67
C SER A 174 -16.24 5.59 3.14
N PRO A 175 -17.45 5.32 3.66
CA PRO A 175 -17.67 5.23 5.10
C PRO A 175 -16.65 4.29 5.77
N SER A 176 -16.32 4.54 7.03
CA SER A 176 -15.29 3.79 7.73
C SER A 176 -15.70 2.36 8.05
N TYR A 177 -14.74 1.45 7.91
CA TYR A 177 -14.84 0.07 8.33
C TYR A 177 -13.78 -0.19 9.41
N SER A 178 -13.97 -1.25 10.19
CA SER A 178 -13.00 -1.70 11.20
C SER A 178 -12.59 -3.14 10.96
N LEU A 179 -11.28 -3.36 10.99
CA LEU A 179 -10.68 -4.68 11.17
C LEU A 179 -10.41 -4.87 12.67
N THR A 180 -11.24 -5.67 13.33
CA THR A 180 -11.02 -6.06 14.72
C THR A 180 -9.99 -7.20 14.80
N ARG A 181 -9.36 -7.36 15.97
CA ARG A 181 -8.48 -8.50 16.28
C ARG A 181 -9.15 -9.85 15.98
N GLU A 182 -10.45 -9.99 16.25
CA GLU A 182 -11.21 -11.19 15.93
C GLU A 182 -11.25 -11.46 14.42
N ILE A 183 -11.63 -10.46 13.62
CA ILE A 183 -11.67 -10.59 12.16
C ILE A 183 -10.27 -10.93 11.61
N PHE A 184 -9.24 -10.23 12.10
CA PHE A 184 -7.86 -10.50 11.72
C PHE A 184 -7.45 -11.94 12.01
N ASN A 185 -7.78 -12.46 13.19
CA ASN A 185 -7.48 -13.83 13.56
C ASN A 185 -8.21 -14.87 12.70
N ARG A 186 -9.46 -14.61 12.30
CA ARG A 186 -10.18 -15.48 11.34
C ARG A 186 -9.53 -15.49 9.96
N ALA A 187 -9.03 -14.34 9.51
CA ALA A 187 -8.35 -14.21 8.22
C ALA A 187 -6.90 -14.73 8.23
N ARG A 188 -6.31 -14.96 9.41
CA ARG A 188 -4.87 -15.25 9.58
C ARG A 188 -4.39 -16.43 8.75
N GLY A 189 -5.16 -17.51 8.71
CA GLY A 189 -4.78 -18.74 7.98
C GLY A 189 -4.83 -18.63 6.45
N SER A 190 -5.51 -17.61 5.90
CA SER A 190 -5.74 -17.50 4.46
C SER A 190 -5.13 -16.24 3.84
N LEU A 191 -5.19 -15.10 4.53
CA LEU A 191 -4.77 -13.80 3.99
C LEU A 191 -3.41 -13.34 4.52
N ILE A 192 -3.01 -13.78 5.72
CA ILE A 192 -1.79 -13.33 6.40
C ILE A 192 -0.69 -14.37 6.15
N VAL A 193 -0.06 -14.26 4.99
CA VAL A 193 0.95 -15.22 4.50
C VAL A 193 2.37 -14.68 4.64
N GLY A 194 3.35 -15.59 4.55
CA GLY A 194 4.78 -15.31 4.60
C GLY A 194 5.44 -15.82 5.88
N SER A 195 6.76 -15.79 5.90
CA SER A 195 7.58 -16.38 6.97
C SER A 195 8.58 -15.40 7.55
N ARG A 196 9.00 -15.70 8.78
CA ARG A 196 10.09 -15.06 9.51
C ARG A 196 10.98 -16.14 10.15
N PRO A 197 12.28 -15.89 10.38
CA PRO A 197 13.03 -14.72 9.91
C PRO A 197 13.14 -14.67 8.38
N VAL A 198 13.46 -13.50 7.84
CA VAL A 198 13.82 -13.36 6.42
C VAL A 198 15.21 -13.97 6.22
N PRO A 199 15.43 -14.82 5.19
CA PRO A 199 16.77 -15.27 4.83
C PRO A 199 17.74 -14.10 4.67
N GLN A 200 18.95 -14.21 5.22
CA GLN A 200 19.87 -13.08 5.35
C GLN A 200 20.28 -12.50 3.98
N ASP A 201 20.48 -13.35 2.98
CA ASP A 201 20.75 -12.98 1.59
C ASP A 201 19.65 -12.08 1.00
N LEU A 202 18.38 -12.45 1.18
CA LEU A 202 17.24 -11.65 0.72
C LEU A 202 17.10 -10.34 1.51
N LEU A 203 17.43 -10.37 2.80
CA LEU A 203 17.36 -9.17 3.64
C LEU A 203 18.47 -8.18 3.26
N ASP A 204 19.69 -8.65 3.07
CA ASP A 204 20.83 -7.83 2.67
C ASP A 204 20.58 -7.17 1.31
N GLU A 205 20.08 -7.93 0.33
CA GLU A 205 19.68 -7.39 -0.99
C GLU A 205 18.59 -6.31 -0.86
N ALA A 206 17.56 -6.55 -0.04
CA ALA A 206 16.48 -5.57 0.16
C ALA A 206 16.95 -4.30 0.88
N MET A 207 17.95 -4.41 1.76
CA MET A 207 18.51 -3.31 2.54
C MET A 207 19.59 -2.52 1.79
N GLU A 208 20.26 -3.10 0.80
CA GLU A 208 21.32 -2.44 0.02
C GLU A 208 20.79 -1.20 -0.70
N LYS A 209 19.66 -1.33 -1.42
CA LYS A 209 19.04 -0.22 -2.15
C LYS A 209 17.58 -0.47 -2.46
N ILE A 210 16.81 0.61 -2.57
CA ILE A 210 15.46 0.59 -3.17
C ILE A 210 15.63 0.79 -4.68
N LEU A 211 15.50 -0.28 -5.45
CA LEU A 211 15.59 -0.20 -6.90
C LEU A 211 14.26 0.26 -7.51
N PRO A 212 14.28 0.99 -8.64
CA PRO A 212 13.07 1.42 -9.32
C PRO A 212 12.21 0.23 -9.75
N PRO A 213 10.87 0.36 -9.79
CA PRO A 213 10.01 -0.68 -10.32
C PRO A 213 10.30 -0.91 -11.82
N SER A 214 10.50 -2.16 -12.23
CA SER A 214 10.75 -2.52 -13.63
C SER A 214 9.54 -2.38 -14.56
N ASP A 215 8.32 -2.58 -14.06
CA ASP A 215 7.08 -2.47 -14.84
C ASP A 215 5.97 -1.77 -14.04
N PRO A 216 6.10 -0.46 -13.77
CA PRO A 216 5.06 0.30 -13.07
C PRO A 216 3.81 0.45 -13.94
N PRO A 217 2.62 0.64 -13.33
CA PRO A 217 1.43 1.01 -14.09
C PRO A 217 1.69 2.22 -14.99
N LYS A 218 1.37 2.12 -16.28
CA LYS A 218 1.62 3.19 -17.26
C LYS A 218 0.32 3.91 -17.62
N ALA A 219 0.37 5.23 -17.68
CA ALA A 219 -0.72 6.04 -18.22
C ALA A 219 -1.12 5.54 -19.63
N PRO A 220 -2.43 5.45 -19.93
CA PRO A 220 -2.84 5.14 -21.29
C PRO A 220 -2.32 6.23 -22.25
N PRO A 221 -1.85 5.86 -23.46
CA PRO A 221 -1.26 6.80 -24.41
C PRO A 221 -2.24 7.81 -25.01
N ASP A 222 -3.55 7.64 -24.78
CA ASP A 222 -4.61 8.51 -25.26
C ASP A 222 -5.68 8.70 -24.15
N PHE A 223 -6.11 9.95 -23.95
CA PHE A 223 -7.21 10.34 -23.06
C PHE A 223 -8.51 9.57 -23.35
N LEU A 224 -8.76 9.16 -24.59
CA LEU A 224 -9.92 8.34 -24.97
C LEU A 224 -9.83 6.88 -24.47
N ALA A 225 -8.62 6.35 -24.28
CA ALA A 225 -8.41 5.04 -23.69
C ALA A 225 -8.63 5.06 -22.17
N ALA A 226 -8.32 6.17 -21.49
CA ALA A 226 -8.64 6.37 -20.08
C ALA A 226 -10.14 6.34 -19.81
N THR A 227 -10.94 6.98 -20.66
CA THR A 227 -12.41 7.01 -20.55
C THR A 227 -13.05 5.63 -20.77
N ARG A 228 -12.53 4.80 -21.68
CA ARG A 228 -13.04 3.43 -21.88
C ARG A 228 -12.75 2.50 -20.70
N ALA A 229 -11.57 2.63 -20.08
CA ALA A 229 -11.22 1.86 -18.89
C ALA A 229 -12.02 2.27 -17.64
N LYS A 230 -12.43 3.54 -17.55
CA LYS A 230 -13.23 4.11 -16.45
C LYS A 230 -14.60 3.45 -16.29
N TYR A 231 -15.18 2.91 -17.36
CA TYR A 231 -16.50 2.26 -17.36
C TYR A 231 -16.44 0.72 -17.38
N ASP A 232 -15.25 0.12 -17.41
CA ASP A 232 -15.10 -1.34 -17.45
C ASP A 232 -14.81 -1.89 -16.05
N SER A 233 -15.88 -2.05 -15.26
CA SER A 233 -15.81 -2.63 -13.91
C SER A 233 -15.45 -4.13 -13.90
N THR A 234 -15.42 -4.78 -15.07
CA THR A 234 -15.24 -6.22 -15.26
C THR A 234 -13.96 -6.63 -16.00
N GLY A 235 -13.19 -5.69 -16.55
CA GLY A 235 -11.94 -5.96 -17.29
C GLY A 235 -12.13 -6.49 -18.72
N THR A 236 -13.33 -6.33 -19.30
CA THR A 236 -13.71 -6.71 -20.66
C THR A 236 -12.81 -6.10 -21.74
N SER A 237 -12.28 -4.90 -21.53
CA SER A 237 -11.39 -4.21 -22.46
C SER A 237 -10.02 -4.88 -22.61
N ILE A 238 -9.67 -5.82 -21.73
CA ILE A 238 -8.47 -6.65 -21.80
C ILE A 238 -8.67 -7.86 -22.74
N ILE A 239 -9.92 -8.33 -22.87
CA ILE A 239 -10.27 -9.48 -23.71
C ILE A 239 -10.44 -9.04 -25.18
N ALA A 240 -10.76 -7.77 -25.40
CA ALA A 240 -11.03 -7.21 -26.72
C ALA A 240 -9.83 -6.45 -27.33
N ASP A 241 -8.67 -7.09 -27.44
CA ASP A 241 -7.71 -6.73 -28.51
C ASP A 241 -7.48 -7.88 -29.50
N PRO A 242 -8.35 -8.02 -30.53
CA PRO A 242 -8.19 -9.01 -31.58
C PRO A 242 -7.20 -8.59 -32.67
N LYS A 243 -6.54 -7.42 -32.60
CA LYS A 243 -5.70 -6.93 -33.71
C LYS A 243 -4.35 -7.65 -33.88
N ARG A 244 -4.17 -8.79 -33.19
CA ARG A 244 -3.15 -9.80 -33.48
C ARG A 244 -3.72 -11.11 -34.05
N LYS A 245 -4.88 -11.11 -34.72
CA LYS A 245 -5.19 -12.18 -35.69
C LYS A 245 -4.58 -11.82 -37.04
N LYS A 246 -3.44 -12.46 -37.29
CA LYS A 246 -2.69 -12.45 -38.55
C LYS A 246 -3.61 -12.56 -39.76
N VAL A 247 -3.25 -11.75 -40.74
CA VAL A 247 -3.41 -11.99 -42.18
C VAL A 247 -3.19 -13.47 -42.49
N SER A 248 -4.25 -14.15 -42.94
CA SER A 248 -4.14 -15.33 -43.80
C SER A 248 -5.51 -15.63 -44.45
N HIS A 249 -5.50 -15.67 -45.79
CA HIS A 249 -6.52 -16.21 -46.72
C HIS A 249 -7.55 -15.21 -47.25
N ALA A 250 -7.21 -14.54 -48.36
CA ALA A 250 -7.69 -14.89 -49.70
C ALA A 250 -6.67 -14.39 -50.73
#